data_AF-A0A7S4ZSH5-F1
#
_entry.id   AF-A0A7S4ZSH5-F1
#
_cell.length_a   1.000
_cell.length_b   1.000
_cell.length_c   1.000
_cell.angle_alpha   90.00
_cell.angle_beta   90.00
_cell.angle_gamma   90.00
#
_symmetry.space_group_name_H-M   'P 1'
#
loop_
_entity.id
_entity.type
_entity.pdbx_description
1 polymer ?
#
loop_
_entity_poly.entity_id
_entity_poly.type
_entity_poly.pdbx_seq_one_letter_code
_entity_poly.pdbx_strand_id
1 'polypeptide(L)'
;MGALTKADVIDCFDRRDRSYRLALLCTHWLRGGIQYKPSAAEDAQALQMEVRGEWISFSDLGNEIEQAELRANLVTEFALTHLYALICPPFEFLNKFCKTYNEAHPHSTLSSDLKAAQWYQFARLVRNALSHNFRFEFDHRTRSKLPITWNGITISEAMDGHPISYMTLWHKPGYELFLEMKIFANSLPAKA
;
A
#
# COMPACT_ATOMS: atom_id res chain seq x y z
N MET A 1 -16.35 -16.77 -8.08
CA MET A 1 -15.42 -15.73 -8.58
C MET A 1 -14.47 -16.43 -9.54
N GLY A 2 -14.38 -16.02 -10.81
CA GLY A 2 -13.57 -16.70 -11.83
C GLY A 2 -12.06 -16.66 -11.54
N ALA A 3 -11.27 -17.43 -12.30
CA ALA A 3 -9.81 -17.38 -12.24
C ALA A 3 -9.30 -15.98 -12.65
N LEU A 4 -8.29 -15.46 -11.93
CA LEU A 4 -7.66 -14.18 -12.30
C LEU A 4 -6.86 -14.34 -13.58
N THR A 5 -6.99 -13.39 -14.49
CA THR A 5 -6.14 -13.27 -15.68
C THR A 5 -4.94 -12.37 -15.41
N LYS A 6 -3.92 -12.41 -16.27
CA LYS A 6 -2.83 -11.43 -16.24
C LYS A 6 -3.35 -10.00 -16.36
N ALA A 7 -4.37 -9.78 -17.19
CA ALA A 7 -4.97 -8.46 -17.37
C ALA A 7 -5.57 -7.94 -16.06
N ASP A 8 -6.24 -8.79 -15.28
CA ASP A 8 -6.78 -8.41 -13.97
C ASP A 8 -5.67 -8.03 -12.98
N VAL A 9 -4.55 -8.76 -13.01
CA VAL A 9 -3.37 -8.43 -12.20
C VAL A 9 -2.81 -7.07 -12.62
N ILE A 10 -2.54 -6.85 -13.91
CA ILE A 10 -1.98 -5.58 -14.40
C ILE A 10 -2.91 -4.40 -14.13
N ASP A 11 -4.22 -4.54 -14.35
CA ASP A 11 -5.20 -3.49 -14.05
C ASP A 11 -5.21 -3.15 -12.54
N CYS A 12 -5.07 -4.15 -11.66
CA CYS A 12 -4.87 -3.89 -10.23
C CYS A 12 -3.64 -3.01 -9.99
N PHE A 13 -2.48 -3.37 -10.55
CA PHE A 13 -1.26 -2.55 -10.42
C PHE A 13 -1.46 -1.12 -10.93
N ASP A 14 -2.01 -0.94 -12.13
CA ASP A 14 -2.17 0.38 -12.74
C ASP A 14 -3.16 1.27 -11.99
N ARG A 15 -4.23 0.71 -11.44
CA ARG A 15 -5.18 1.44 -10.60
C ARG A 15 -4.52 1.91 -9.30
N ARG A 16 -3.75 1.03 -8.64
CA ARG A 16 -3.09 1.36 -7.37
C ARG A 16 -1.96 2.37 -7.56
N ASP A 17 -1.20 2.24 -8.64
CA ASP A 17 -0.18 3.21 -9.05
C ASP A 17 -0.78 4.61 -9.21
N ARG A 18 -1.84 4.73 -10.01
CA ARG A 18 -2.53 5.99 -10.25
C ARG A 18 -3.09 6.60 -8.97
N SER A 19 -3.79 5.78 -8.18
CA SER A 19 -4.38 6.21 -6.90
C SER A 19 -3.31 6.72 -5.92
N TYR A 20 -2.18 6.04 -5.83
CA TYR A 20 -1.09 6.46 -4.94
C TYR A 20 -0.42 7.75 -5.41
N ARG A 21 -0.17 7.92 -6.72
CA ARG A 21 0.39 9.18 -7.25
C ARG A 21 -0.56 10.37 -7.04
N LEU A 22 -1.87 10.16 -7.24
CA LEU A 22 -2.89 11.17 -6.92
C LEU A 22 -2.86 11.50 -5.43
N ALA A 23 -2.76 10.50 -4.55
CA ALA A 23 -2.65 10.74 -3.12
C ALA A 23 -1.40 11.54 -2.76
N LEU A 24 -0.23 11.23 -3.33
CA LEU A 24 0.97 12.03 -3.11
C LEU A 24 0.78 13.48 -3.55
N LEU A 25 0.16 13.72 -4.71
CA LEU A 25 -0.19 15.07 -5.14
C LEU A 25 -1.10 15.76 -4.11
N CYS A 26 -2.14 15.08 -3.62
CA CYS A 26 -3.03 15.60 -2.58
C CYS A 26 -2.28 15.90 -1.27
N THR A 27 -1.26 15.12 -0.89
CA THR A 27 -0.46 15.44 0.32
C THR A 27 0.27 16.77 0.21
N HIS A 28 0.69 17.18 -1.00
CA HIS A 28 1.27 18.51 -1.21
C HIS A 28 0.23 19.60 -1.00
N TRP A 29 -0.96 19.44 -1.57
CA TRP A 29 -2.05 20.38 -1.39
C TRP A 29 -2.48 20.51 0.07
N LEU A 30 -2.68 19.39 0.76
CA LEU A 30 -2.99 19.34 2.19
C LEU A 30 -1.94 20.08 3.03
N ARG A 31 -0.64 19.91 2.71
CA ARG A 31 0.47 20.56 3.43
C ARG A 31 0.68 22.02 3.07
N GLY A 32 0.30 22.45 1.86
CA GLY A 32 0.65 23.77 1.34
C GLY A 32 -0.04 24.94 2.02
N GLY A 33 -1.15 24.69 2.75
CA GLY A 33 -1.88 25.73 3.48
C GLY A 33 -2.21 26.91 2.56
N ILE A 34 -1.80 28.12 2.96
CA ILE A 34 -2.07 29.36 2.21
C ILE A 34 -1.37 29.46 0.84
N GLN A 35 -0.42 28.57 0.54
CA GLN A 35 0.29 28.56 -0.75
C GLN A 35 -0.64 28.21 -1.92
N TYR A 36 -1.69 27.43 -1.68
CA TYR A 36 -2.69 27.07 -2.68
C TYR A 36 -4.00 27.79 -2.37
N LYS A 37 -4.67 28.31 -3.40
CA LYS A 37 -5.98 28.95 -3.29
C LYS A 37 -6.96 28.36 -4.32
N PRO A 38 -8.15 27.88 -3.88
CA PRO A 38 -8.51 27.67 -2.47
C PRO A 38 -7.56 26.67 -1.78
N SER A 39 -7.27 26.91 -0.51
CA SER A 39 -6.45 26.00 0.30
C SER A 39 -7.26 24.76 0.67
N ALA A 40 -6.58 23.69 1.09
CA ALA A 40 -7.27 22.48 1.52
C ALA A 40 -8.22 22.71 2.71
N ALA A 41 -7.88 23.63 3.61
CA ALA A 41 -8.76 24.01 4.71
C ALA A 41 -10.01 24.75 4.22
N GLU A 42 -9.85 25.73 3.33
CA GLU A 42 -10.95 26.50 2.77
C GLU A 42 -11.92 25.63 1.96
N ASP A 43 -11.38 24.74 1.12
CA ASP A 43 -12.20 23.79 0.37
C ASP A 43 -12.96 22.84 1.30
N ALA A 44 -12.31 22.30 2.33
CA ALA A 44 -12.96 21.43 3.31
C ALA A 44 -14.06 22.18 4.12
N GLN A 45 -13.81 23.42 4.52
CA GLN A 45 -14.79 24.25 5.25
C GLN A 45 -16.05 24.53 4.44
N ALA A 46 -15.92 24.67 3.12
CA ALA A 46 -17.05 24.92 2.22
C ALA A 46 -17.73 23.65 1.72
N LEU A 47 -17.11 22.48 1.88
CA LEU A 47 -17.60 21.23 1.31
C LEU A 47 -18.68 20.58 2.20
N GLN A 48 -19.75 20.14 1.54
CA GLN A 48 -20.77 19.31 2.14
C GLN A 48 -21.16 18.19 1.18
N MET A 49 -21.58 17.06 1.72
CA MET A 49 -22.04 15.90 0.96
C MET A 49 -23.39 15.44 1.48
N GLU A 50 -24.37 15.29 0.59
CA GLU A 50 -25.65 14.69 0.93
C GLU A 50 -25.53 13.16 0.94
N VAL A 51 -25.90 12.54 2.05
CA VAL A 51 -25.93 11.09 2.21
C VAL A 51 -27.26 10.69 2.84
N ARG A 52 -28.11 10.00 2.06
CA ARG A 52 -29.43 9.51 2.52
C ARG A 52 -30.33 10.63 3.07
N GLY A 53 -30.24 11.83 2.50
CA GLY A 53 -31.02 13.00 2.92
C GLY A 53 -30.42 13.80 4.07
N GLU A 54 -29.29 13.37 4.63
CA GLU A 54 -28.53 14.11 5.65
C GLU A 54 -27.35 14.84 5.00
N TRP A 55 -27.08 16.07 5.42
CA TRP A 55 -25.92 16.85 4.96
C TRP A 55 -24.73 16.65 5.91
N ILE A 56 -23.66 16.04 5.40
CA ILE A 56 -22.41 15.84 6.13
C ILE A 56 -21.46 16.99 5.80
N SER A 57 -21.11 17.79 6.81
CA SER A 57 -20.12 18.87 6.71
C SER A 57 -18.70 18.32 6.83
N PHE A 58 -17.76 18.93 6.12
CA PHE A 58 -16.33 18.65 6.20
C PHE A 58 -15.57 19.75 6.97
N SER A 59 -16.31 20.65 7.63
CA SER A 59 -15.75 21.81 8.34
C SER A 59 -14.87 21.44 9.53
N ASP A 60 -15.12 20.29 10.16
CA ASP A 60 -14.25 19.71 11.18
C ASP A 60 -12.85 19.38 10.62
N LEU A 61 -12.79 18.70 9.47
CA LEU A 61 -11.52 18.43 8.76
C LEU A 61 -10.84 19.73 8.36
N GLY A 62 -11.59 20.74 7.92
CA GLY A 62 -11.06 22.08 7.65
C GLY A 62 -10.33 22.68 8.85
N ASN A 63 -10.94 22.62 10.04
CA ASN A 63 -10.35 23.11 11.29
C ASN A 63 -9.10 22.31 11.72
N GLU A 64 -9.09 21.00 11.47
CA GLU A 64 -7.91 20.16 11.74
C GLU A 64 -6.76 20.46 10.76
N ILE A 65 -7.08 20.67 9.47
CA ILE A 65 -6.09 21.02 8.45
C ILE A 65 -5.44 22.38 8.74
N GLU A 66 -6.13 23.34 9.36
CA GLU A 66 -5.51 24.61 9.76
C GLU A 66 -4.43 24.43 10.83
N GLN A 67 -4.63 23.47 11.75
CA GLN A 67 -3.72 23.20 12.85
C GLN A 67 -2.51 22.37 12.39
N ALA A 68 -1.30 22.88 12.60
CA ALA A 68 -0.08 22.29 12.04
C ALA A 68 0.16 20.82 12.44
N GLU A 69 -0.07 20.49 13.71
CA GLU A 69 0.12 19.14 14.24
C GLU A 69 -0.94 18.16 13.70
N LEU A 70 -2.22 18.55 13.77
CA LEU A 70 -3.33 17.72 13.26
C LEU A 70 -3.23 17.52 11.75
N ARG A 71 -2.89 18.57 11.00
CA ARG A 71 -2.57 18.47 9.57
C ARG A 71 -1.46 17.46 9.29
N ALA A 72 -0.38 17.45 10.08
CA ALA A 72 0.72 16.50 9.90
C ALA A 72 0.27 15.05 10.14
N ASN A 73 -0.60 14.83 11.13
CA ASN A 73 -1.19 13.51 11.42
C ASN A 73 -2.10 13.06 10.26
N LEU A 74 -3.05 13.90 9.84
CA LEU A 74 -3.95 13.61 8.71
C LEU A 74 -3.19 13.26 7.43
N VAL A 75 -2.15 14.02 7.10
CA VAL A 75 -1.35 13.75 5.90
C VAL A 75 -0.59 12.42 6.01
N THR A 76 -0.08 12.11 7.20
CA THR A 76 0.59 10.83 7.46
C THR A 76 -0.37 9.66 7.31
N GLU A 77 -1.54 9.72 7.94
CA GLU A 77 -2.57 8.69 7.86
C GLU A 77 -3.10 8.50 6.44
N PHE A 78 -3.34 9.61 5.73
CA PHE A 78 -3.78 9.60 4.34
C PHE A 78 -2.73 8.92 3.43
N ALA A 79 -1.45 9.25 3.61
CA ALA A 79 -0.36 8.62 2.87
C ALA A 79 -0.23 7.12 3.19
N LEU A 80 -0.30 6.74 4.48
CA LEU A 80 -0.22 5.35 4.92
C LEU A 80 -1.36 4.50 4.38
N THR A 81 -2.57 5.05 4.33
CA THR A 81 -3.75 4.38 3.74
C THR A 81 -3.53 4.07 2.25
N HIS A 82 -2.96 5.02 1.52
CA HIS A 82 -2.68 4.82 0.09
C HIS A 82 -1.49 3.90 -0.14
N LEU A 83 -0.52 3.89 0.77
CA LEU A 83 0.58 2.93 0.76
C LEU A 83 0.08 1.49 1.04
N TYR A 84 -0.86 1.30 1.97
CA TYR A 84 -1.58 0.03 2.13
C TYR A 84 -2.20 -0.42 0.81
N ALA A 85 -2.93 0.49 0.13
CA ALA A 85 -3.55 0.20 -1.15
C ALA A 85 -2.54 -0.05 -2.28
N LEU A 86 -1.35 0.56 -2.22
CA LEU A 86 -0.27 0.36 -3.18
C LEU A 86 0.36 -1.03 -3.07
N ILE A 87 0.47 -1.57 -1.86
CA ILE A 87 1.21 -2.81 -1.60
C ILE A 87 0.28 -4.03 -1.47
N CYS A 88 -0.75 -3.95 -0.64
CA CYS A 88 -1.47 -5.15 -0.22
C CYS A 88 -2.31 -5.75 -1.36
N PRO A 89 -3.18 -5.01 -2.06
CA PRO A 89 -3.94 -5.57 -3.18
C PRO A 89 -3.05 -6.15 -4.29
N PRO A 90 -2.00 -5.47 -4.79
CA PRO A 90 -1.14 -6.06 -5.83
C PRO A 90 -0.42 -7.33 -5.37
N PHE A 91 0.06 -7.38 -4.12
CA PHE A 91 0.66 -8.59 -3.54
C PHE A 91 -0.34 -9.76 -3.48
N GLU A 92 -1.59 -9.50 -3.10
CA GLU A 92 -2.65 -10.53 -3.07
C GLU A 92 -3.00 -11.04 -4.47
N PHE A 93 -3.08 -10.14 -5.45
CA PHE A 93 -3.36 -10.50 -6.84
C PHE A 93 -2.25 -11.39 -7.41
N LEU A 94 -0.97 -11.05 -7.14
CA LEU A 94 0.17 -11.90 -7.51
C LEU A 94 0.09 -13.29 -6.89
N ASN A 95 -0.08 -13.38 -5.56
CA ASN A 95 -0.15 -14.68 -4.88
C ASN A 95 -1.32 -15.52 -5.38
N LYS A 96 -2.50 -14.91 -5.54
CA LYS A 96 -3.70 -15.61 -6.02
C LYS A 96 -3.53 -16.08 -7.45
N PHE A 97 -3.04 -15.23 -8.35
CA PHE A 97 -2.76 -15.62 -9.74
C PHE A 97 -1.77 -16.78 -9.80
N CYS A 98 -0.60 -16.64 -9.16
CA CYS A 98 0.45 -17.67 -9.22
C CYS A 98 -0.01 -18.99 -8.63
N LYS A 99 -0.80 -18.96 -7.55
CA LYS A 99 -1.39 -20.16 -6.95
C LYS A 99 -2.36 -20.85 -7.91
N THR A 100 -3.36 -20.12 -8.42
CA THR A 100 -4.36 -20.67 -9.33
C THR A 100 -3.74 -21.14 -10.65
N TYR A 101 -2.72 -20.45 -11.15
CA TYR A 101 -1.99 -20.86 -12.34
C TYR A 101 -1.28 -22.20 -12.14
N ASN A 102 -0.56 -22.36 -11.03
CA ASN A 102 0.10 -23.62 -10.67
C ASN A 102 -0.90 -24.77 -10.47
N GLU A 103 -2.09 -24.50 -9.92
CA GLU A 103 -3.17 -25.49 -9.77
C GLU A 103 -3.68 -25.98 -11.14
N ALA A 104 -3.80 -25.08 -12.12
CA ALA A 104 -4.20 -25.41 -13.49
C ALA A 104 -3.05 -26.01 -14.33
N HIS A 105 -1.80 -25.69 -13.99
CA HIS A 105 -0.59 -26.08 -14.73
C HIS A 105 0.42 -26.76 -13.78
N PRO A 106 0.30 -28.07 -13.50
CA PRO A 106 1.10 -28.77 -12.49
C PRO A 106 2.62 -28.71 -12.68
N HIS A 107 3.09 -28.43 -13.90
CA HIS A 107 4.52 -28.29 -14.23
C HIS A 107 5.03 -26.84 -14.11
N SER A 108 4.17 -25.87 -13.78
CA SER A 108 4.57 -24.48 -13.61
C SER A 108 5.31 -24.26 -12.29
N THR A 109 6.35 -23.43 -12.32
CA THR A 109 7.12 -22.98 -11.15
C THR A 109 6.68 -21.61 -10.65
N LEU A 110 5.60 -21.03 -11.18
CA LEU A 110 5.31 -19.62 -10.98
C LEU A 110 5.12 -19.23 -9.50
N SER A 111 4.47 -20.09 -8.71
CA SER A 111 4.36 -19.91 -7.26
C SER A 111 5.69 -20.00 -6.51
N SER A 112 6.63 -20.84 -6.95
CA SER A 112 7.97 -20.87 -6.37
C SER A 112 8.81 -19.69 -6.81
N ASP A 113 8.69 -19.27 -8.08
CA ASP A 113 9.41 -18.13 -8.64
C ASP A 113 9.00 -16.83 -7.93
N LEU A 114 7.70 -16.66 -7.67
CA LEU A 114 7.18 -15.56 -6.86
C LEU A 114 7.81 -15.56 -5.46
N LYS A 115 7.86 -16.72 -4.79
CA LYS A 115 8.42 -16.84 -3.43
C LYS A 115 9.93 -16.69 -3.36
N ALA A 116 10.62 -16.96 -4.47
CA ALA A 116 12.06 -16.83 -4.63
C ALA A 116 12.50 -15.40 -4.97
N ALA A 117 11.57 -14.53 -5.39
CA ALA A 117 11.87 -13.13 -5.61
C ALA A 117 12.45 -12.49 -4.34
N GLN A 118 13.55 -11.74 -4.48
CA GLN A 118 14.31 -11.19 -3.34
C GLN A 118 13.45 -10.33 -2.41
N TRP A 119 12.49 -9.60 -2.98
CA TRP A 119 11.54 -8.76 -2.26
C TRP A 119 10.41 -9.52 -1.58
N TYR A 120 10.14 -10.79 -1.92
CA TYR A 120 8.89 -11.47 -1.55
C TYR A 120 8.70 -11.59 -0.04
N GLN A 121 9.72 -12.06 0.68
CA GLN A 121 9.59 -12.22 2.14
C GLN A 121 9.45 -10.87 2.84
N PHE A 122 10.16 -9.85 2.36
CA PHE A 122 10.02 -8.48 2.86
C PHE A 122 8.59 -7.94 2.62
N ALA A 123 8.11 -8.02 1.37
CA ALA A 123 6.76 -7.60 0.99
C ALA A 123 5.68 -8.33 1.78
N ARG A 124 5.85 -9.64 2.03
CA ARG A 124 4.92 -10.43 2.84
C ARG A 124 4.80 -9.88 4.26
N LEU A 125 5.91 -9.55 4.91
CA LEU A 125 5.90 -9.00 6.27
C LEU A 125 5.30 -7.61 6.33
N VAL A 126 5.68 -6.77 5.37
CA VAL A 126 5.13 -5.43 5.21
C VAL A 126 3.62 -5.47 4.99
N ARG A 127 3.15 -6.27 4.01
CA ARG A 127 1.73 -6.46 3.73
C ARG A 127 1.00 -6.92 4.97
N ASN A 128 1.54 -7.90 5.70
CA ASN A 128 0.91 -8.38 6.93
C ASN A 128 0.74 -7.24 7.94
N ALA A 129 1.80 -6.49 8.24
CA ALA A 129 1.74 -5.36 9.17
C ALA A 129 0.69 -4.31 8.74
N LEU A 130 0.70 -3.94 7.45
CA LEU A 130 -0.24 -2.97 6.89
C LEU A 130 -1.70 -3.48 6.90
N SER A 131 -1.93 -4.79 6.77
CA SER A 131 -3.27 -5.38 6.71
C SER A 131 -3.95 -5.60 8.06
N HIS A 132 -3.21 -5.47 9.16
CA HIS A 132 -3.74 -5.63 10.52
C HIS A 132 -3.92 -4.27 11.18
N ASN A 133 -2.98 -3.91 12.05
CA ASN A 133 -3.02 -2.76 12.95
C ASN A 133 -1.81 -1.84 12.73
N PHE A 134 -1.18 -1.91 11.54
CA PHE A 134 0.06 -1.20 11.21
C PHE A 134 1.23 -1.56 12.12
N ARG A 135 1.24 -2.76 12.71
CA ARG A 135 2.34 -3.27 13.54
C ARG A 135 2.91 -4.56 12.98
N PHE A 136 4.19 -4.78 13.21
CA PHE A 136 4.79 -6.08 12.95
C PHE A 136 4.35 -7.09 14.00
N GLU A 137 3.96 -8.26 13.55
CA GLU A 137 3.64 -9.41 14.40
C GLU A 137 4.28 -10.65 13.79
N PHE A 138 5.19 -11.28 14.53
CA PHE A 138 5.98 -12.42 14.03
C PHE A 138 5.61 -13.73 14.71
N ASP A 139 5.01 -14.63 13.93
CA ASP A 139 4.83 -16.02 14.33
C ASP A 139 6.16 -16.80 14.36
N HIS A 140 6.16 -17.97 14.99
CA HIS A 140 7.35 -18.84 15.10
C HIS A 140 8.01 -19.10 13.74
N ARG A 141 7.19 -19.31 12.69
CA ARG A 141 7.68 -19.54 11.33
C ARG A 141 8.37 -18.32 10.75
N THR A 142 7.85 -17.12 10.98
CA THR A 142 8.47 -15.88 10.51
C THR A 142 9.77 -15.62 11.26
N ARG A 143 9.81 -15.80 12.58
CA ARG A 143 11.03 -15.63 13.39
C ARG A 143 12.19 -16.47 12.88
N SER A 144 11.93 -17.72 12.47
CA SER A 144 12.96 -18.61 11.91
C SER A 144 13.60 -18.11 10.60
N LYS A 145 13.04 -17.08 9.97
CA LYS A 145 13.52 -16.48 8.72
C LYS A 145 14.11 -15.08 8.90
N LEU A 146 14.02 -14.51 10.10
CA LEU A 146 14.57 -13.19 10.39
C LEU A 146 16.09 -13.30 10.65
N PRO A 147 16.86 -12.24 10.36
CA PRO A 147 16.45 -10.98 9.75
C PRO A 147 16.17 -11.11 8.24
N ILE A 148 15.25 -10.30 7.72
CA ILE A 148 15.00 -10.17 6.28
C ILE A 148 15.45 -8.80 5.83
N THR A 149 16.37 -8.75 4.88
CA THR A 149 16.88 -7.51 4.29
C THR A 149 16.46 -7.39 2.84
N TRP A 150 15.91 -6.23 2.47
CA TRP A 150 15.63 -5.87 1.08
C TRP A 150 15.99 -4.40 0.88
N ASN A 151 16.72 -4.10 -0.20
CA ASN A 151 17.18 -2.75 -0.55
C ASN A 151 17.82 -1.96 0.61
N GLY A 152 18.65 -2.63 1.42
CA GLY A 152 19.32 -2.03 2.59
C GLY A 152 18.44 -1.85 3.83
N ILE A 153 17.14 -2.15 3.75
CA ILE A 153 16.19 -2.09 4.88
C ILE A 153 16.07 -3.49 5.48
N THR A 154 16.27 -3.59 6.79
CA THR A 154 16.22 -4.86 7.51
C THR A 154 15.02 -4.90 8.45
N ILE A 155 14.19 -5.93 8.31
CA ILE A 155 13.19 -6.31 9.30
C ILE A 155 13.85 -7.34 10.22
N SER A 156 13.98 -7.00 11.49
CA SER A 156 14.58 -7.86 12.52
C SER A 156 13.54 -8.27 13.56
N GLU A 157 13.88 -9.27 14.38
CA GLU A 157 12.99 -9.75 15.46
C GLU A 157 12.66 -8.65 16.48
N ALA A 158 13.56 -7.68 16.69
CA ALA A 158 13.35 -6.56 17.60
C ALA A 158 12.20 -5.62 17.18
N MET A 159 11.70 -5.75 15.95
CA MET A 159 10.56 -4.96 15.47
C MET A 159 9.21 -5.56 15.83
N ASP A 160 9.17 -6.74 16.46
CA ASP A 160 7.92 -7.39 16.85
C ASP A 160 7.08 -6.51 17.81
N GLY A 161 5.79 -6.40 17.55
CA GLY A 161 4.85 -5.54 18.26
C GLY A 161 4.99 -4.03 17.95
N HIS A 162 6.03 -3.61 17.21
CA HIS A 162 6.26 -2.19 16.92
C HIS A 162 5.50 -1.72 15.67
N PRO A 163 5.04 -0.45 15.65
CA PRO A 163 4.44 0.14 14.45
C PRO A 163 5.41 0.14 13.27
N ILE A 164 4.87 -0.08 12.07
CA ILE A 164 5.63 0.16 10.85
C ILE A 164 5.99 1.65 10.78
N SER A 165 7.27 1.93 10.54
CA SER A 165 7.79 3.30 10.54
C SER A 165 8.18 3.74 9.13
N TYR A 166 8.47 5.03 9.00
CA TYR A 166 8.97 5.61 7.75
C TYR A 166 10.27 4.94 7.28
N MET A 167 11.10 4.44 8.20
CA MET A 167 12.35 3.73 7.85
C MET A 167 12.09 2.40 7.15
N THR A 168 10.94 1.78 7.38
CA THR A 168 10.58 0.52 6.74
C THR A 168 9.96 0.72 5.37
N LEU A 169 9.07 1.72 5.22
CA LEU A 169 8.21 1.76 4.04
C LEU A 169 7.72 3.16 3.62
N TRP A 170 8.42 4.25 3.97
CA TRP A 170 7.98 5.56 3.47
C TRP A 170 8.03 5.64 1.94
N HIS A 171 7.60 6.78 1.38
CA HIS A 171 7.21 6.92 -0.02
C HIS A 171 8.14 6.24 -1.04
N LYS A 172 9.46 6.38 -0.90
CA LYS A 172 10.44 5.81 -1.84
C LYS A 172 10.55 4.28 -1.71
N PRO A 173 10.96 3.70 -0.56
CA PRO A 173 11.03 2.24 -0.42
C PRO A 173 9.71 1.52 -0.73
N GLY A 174 8.57 2.07 -0.30
CA GLY A 174 7.27 1.47 -0.62
C GLY A 174 6.99 1.46 -2.13
N TYR A 175 7.31 2.54 -2.83
CA TYR A 175 7.11 2.61 -4.27
C TYR A 175 8.11 1.76 -5.06
N GLU A 176 9.36 1.65 -4.61
CA GLU A 176 10.35 0.73 -5.17
C GLU A 176 9.88 -0.73 -5.06
N LEU A 177 9.35 -1.11 -3.90
CA LEU A 177 8.78 -2.45 -3.68
C LEU A 177 7.62 -2.72 -4.64
N PHE A 178 6.74 -1.74 -4.80
CA PHE A 178 5.65 -1.80 -5.77
C PHE A 178 6.15 -2.00 -7.20
N LEU A 179 7.20 -1.30 -7.62
CA LEU A 179 7.77 -1.44 -8.96
C LEU A 179 8.37 -2.84 -9.19
N GLU A 180 9.06 -3.42 -8.21
CA GLU A 180 9.58 -4.78 -8.31
C GLU A 180 8.45 -5.82 -8.44
N MET A 181 7.37 -5.65 -7.66
CA MET A 181 6.17 -6.47 -7.81
C MET A 181 5.53 -6.30 -9.19
N LYS A 182 5.49 -5.06 -9.73
CA LYS A 182 4.94 -4.77 -11.07
C LYS A 182 5.79 -5.40 -12.18
N ILE A 183 7.11 -5.42 -12.02
CA ILE A 183 8.03 -6.09 -12.96
C ILE A 183 7.70 -7.59 -13.00
N PHE A 184 7.53 -8.23 -11.84
CA PHE A 184 7.10 -9.64 -11.78
C PHE A 184 5.70 -9.84 -12.39
N ALA A 185 4.75 -8.95 -12.13
CA ALA A 185 3.43 -9.00 -12.74
C ALA A 185 3.48 -8.96 -14.28
N ASN A 186 4.40 -8.17 -14.84
CA ASN A 186 4.59 -8.08 -16.28
C ASN A 186 5.21 -9.35 -16.88
N SER A 187 5.98 -10.14 -16.11
CA SER A 187 6.51 -11.42 -16.57
C SER A 187 5.52 -12.58 -16.50
N LEU A 188 4.33 -12.38 -15.94
CA LEU A 188 3.29 -13.42 -15.87
C LEU A 188 2.87 -13.93 -17.26
N PRO A 189 2.46 -15.21 -17.38
CA PRO A 189 1.90 -15.75 -18.62
C PRO A 189 0.57 -15.07 -18.98
N ALA A 190 0.32 -14.85 -20.28
CA ALA A 190 -0.86 -14.14 -20.76
C ALA A 190 -2.17 -14.95 -20.68
N LYS A 191 -2.08 -16.29 -20.68
CA LYS A 191 -3.22 -17.20 -20.53
C LYS A 191 -3.02 -18.00 -19.26
N ALA A 192 -4.08 -18.06 -18.44
CA ALA A 192 -4.15 -18.83 -17.21
C ALA A 192 -4.52 -20.28 -17.45
#